data_AF-A0A0Q8DKA9-F1
#
_entry.id   AF-A0A0Q8DKA9-F1
#
_cell.length_a   1.000
_cell.length_b   1.000
_cell.length_c   1.000
_cell.angle_alpha   90.00
_cell.angle_beta   90.00
_cell.angle_gamma   90.00
#
_symmetry.space_group_name_H-M   'P 1'
#
loop_
_entity.id
_entity.type
_entity.pdbx_description
1 polymer ?
#
loop_
_entity_poly.entity_id
_entity_poly.type
_entity_poly.pdbx_seq_one_letter_code
_entity_poly.pdbx_strand_id
1 'polypeptide(L)'
;MAVVRRALDEAESRDSVGALPYLREAADRLTEILDEAMAAAVLTGQASLRGAGAQAGLTENAVGPRLARTRSLAAYADDRGRVTAAGVERAKYDLETGQPRQPAAAPAPMRFKPRRSQ
;
A
#
# COMPACT_ATOMS: atom_id res chain seq x y z
N MET A 1 -6.75 0.41 -12.28
CA MET A 1 -7.97 -0.34 -12.69
C MET A 1 -7.82 -1.11 -14.01
N ALA A 2 -7.26 -0.53 -15.09
CA ALA A 2 -7.14 -1.24 -16.39
C ALA A 2 -6.38 -2.59 -16.31
N VAL A 3 -5.27 -2.64 -15.57
CA VAL A 3 -4.51 -3.88 -15.35
C VAL A 3 -5.34 -4.96 -14.64
N VAL A 4 -6.13 -4.57 -13.63
CA VAL A 4 -7.05 -5.50 -12.93
C VAL A 4 -8.05 -6.09 -13.91
N ARG A 5 -8.70 -5.24 -14.73
CA ARG A 5 -9.67 -5.70 -15.74
C ARG A 5 -9.05 -6.70 -16.70
N ARG A 6 -7.87 -6.36 -17.25
CA ARG A 6 -7.15 -7.27 -18.14
C ARG A 6 -6.85 -8.63 -17.50
N ALA A 7 -6.40 -8.65 -16.24
CA ALA A 7 -6.14 -9.91 -15.54
C ALA A 7 -7.44 -10.72 -15.34
N LEU A 8 -8.57 -10.06 -15.07
CA LEU A 8 -9.87 -10.72 -14.99
C LEU A 8 -10.32 -11.27 -16.36
N ASP A 9 -10.14 -10.51 -17.43
CA ASP A 9 -10.47 -10.94 -18.81
C ASP A 9 -9.64 -12.18 -19.20
N GLU A 10 -8.35 -12.19 -18.87
CA GLU A 10 -7.48 -13.36 -19.07
C GLU A 10 -7.96 -14.56 -18.25
N ALA A 11 -8.34 -14.36 -16.99
CA ALA A 11 -8.82 -15.43 -16.12
C ALA A 11 -10.12 -16.07 -16.65
N GLU A 12 -11.04 -15.27 -17.17
CA GLU A 12 -12.34 -15.72 -17.69
C GLU A 12 -12.20 -16.66 -18.89
N SER A 13 -11.12 -16.50 -19.68
CA SER A 13 -10.82 -17.35 -20.84
C SER A 13 -10.19 -18.72 -20.50
N ARG A 14 -9.95 -19.02 -19.22
CA ARG A 14 -9.20 -20.21 -18.76
C ARG A 14 -10.08 -21.17 -17.96
N ASP A 15 -9.60 -22.40 -17.83
CA ASP A 15 -10.15 -23.33 -16.85
C ASP A 15 -9.77 -22.92 -15.41
N SER A 16 -10.34 -23.60 -14.41
CA SER A 16 -10.17 -23.22 -13.01
C SER A 16 -8.71 -23.16 -12.55
N VAL A 17 -7.84 -24.03 -13.06
CA VAL A 17 -6.42 -24.05 -12.68
C VAL A 17 -5.65 -22.96 -13.42
N GLY A 18 -5.89 -22.79 -14.72
CA GLY A 18 -5.27 -21.75 -15.54
C GLY A 18 -5.65 -20.33 -15.15
N ALA A 19 -6.82 -20.15 -14.51
CA ALA A 19 -7.27 -18.85 -14.02
C ALA A 19 -6.54 -18.36 -12.75
N LEU A 20 -6.03 -19.26 -11.91
CA LEU A 20 -5.49 -18.91 -10.59
C LEU A 20 -4.38 -17.84 -10.60
N PRO A 21 -3.37 -17.88 -11.50
CA PRO A 21 -2.33 -16.87 -11.53
C PRO A 21 -2.87 -15.48 -11.87
N TYR A 22 -3.83 -15.39 -12.79
CA TYR A 22 -4.45 -14.13 -13.21
C TYR A 22 -5.38 -13.57 -12.12
N LEU A 23 -6.16 -14.43 -11.45
CA LEU A 23 -6.95 -14.02 -10.30
C LEU A 23 -6.08 -13.54 -9.14
N ARG A 24 -4.91 -14.17 -8.92
CA ARG A 24 -3.94 -13.70 -7.94
C ARG A 24 -3.40 -12.32 -8.30
N GLU A 25 -3.00 -12.12 -9.55
CA GLU A 25 -2.54 -10.81 -10.03
C GLU A 25 -3.64 -9.75 -9.84
N ALA A 26 -4.87 -10.04 -10.25
CA ALA A 26 -6.01 -9.14 -10.08
C ALA A 26 -6.22 -8.77 -8.60
N ALA A 27 -6.16 -9.74 -7.69
CA ALA A 27 -6.32 -9.53 -6.25
C ALA A 27 -5.19 -8.68 -5.65
N ASP A 28 -3.94 -8.92 -6.06
CA ASP A 28 -2.78 -8.13 -5.63
C ASP A 28 -2.90 -6.68 -6.07
N ARG A 29 -3.21 -6.45 -7.35
CA ARG A 29 -3.41 -5.11 -7.91
C ARG A 29 -4.59 -4.38 -7.31
N LEU A 30 -5.69 -5.08 -7.04
CA LEU A 30 -6.85 -4.49 -6.39
C LEU A 30 -6.53 -4.10 -4.94
N THR A 31 -5.73 -4.92 -4.25
CA THR A 31 -5.26 -4.60 -2.89
C THR A 31 -4.41 -3.34 -2.87
N GLU A 32 -3.47 -3.18 -3.81
CA GLU A 32 -2.68 -1.95 -3.95
C GLU A 32 -3.57 -0.71 -4.16
N ILE A 33 -4.58 -0.82 -5.04
CA ILE A 33 -5.53 0.27 -5.33
C ILE A 33 -6.38 0.60 -4.09
N LEU A 34 -6.84 -0.41 -3.36
CA LEU A 34 -7.61 -0.24 -2.13
C LEU A 34 -6.79 0.49 -1.07
N ASP A 35 -5.52 0.11 -0.89
CA ASP A 35 -4.63 0.74 0.08
C ASP A 35 -4.41 2.22 -0.26
N GLU A 36 -4.14 2.55 -1.53
CA GLU A 36 -3.98 3.95 -1.99
C GLU A 36 -5.27 4.77 -1.85
N ALA A 37 -6.43 4.21 -2.19
CA ALA A 37 -7.72 4.89 -2.02
C ALA A 37 -8.02 5.17 -0.54
N MET A 38 -7.72 4.21 0.33
CA MET A 38 -7.85 4.35 1.78
C MET A 38 -6.91 5.44 2.32
N ALA A 39 -5.66 5.48 1.86
CA ALA A 39 -4.71 6.54 2.22
C ALA A 39 -5.20 7.93 1.80
N ALA A 40 -5.74 8.05 0.57
CA ALA A 40 -6.30 9.30 0.10
C ALA A 40 -7.47 9.76 0.98
N ALA A 41 -8.44 8.88 1.27
CA ALA A 41 -9.60 9.22 2.09
C ALA A 41 -9.24 9.66 3.52
N VAL A 42 -8.22 9.05 4.11
CA VAL A 42 -7.71 9.42 5.44
C VAL A 42 -6.97 10.75 5.39
N LEU A 43 -6.12 10.96 4.37
CA LEU A 43 -5.31 12.16 4.23
C LEU A 43 -6.17 13.40 3.93
N THR A 44 -7.21 13.28 3.12
CA THR A 44 -8.13 14.38 2.81
C THR A 44 -9.18 14.63 3.91
N GLY A 45 -9.15 13.84 4.99
CA GLY A 45 -10.11 13.96 6.10
C GLY A 45 -11.52 13.45 5.77
N GLN A 46 -11.72 12.80 4.62
CA GLN A 46 -13.01 12.20 4.25
C GLN A 46 -13.40 11.03 5.16
N ALA A 47 -12.43 10.35 5.77
CA ALA A 47 -12.66 9.29 6.74
C ALA A 47 -11.58 9.27 7.84
N SER A 48 -11.95 8.78 9.03
CA SER A 48 -10.97 8.41 10.06
C SER A 48 -10.28 7.09 9.71
N LEU A 49 -9.15 6.76 10.37
CA LEU A 49 -8.49 5.46 10.21
C LEU A 49 -9.45 4.28 10.44
N ARG A 50 -10.25 4.35 11.52
CA ARG A 50 -11.27 3.35 11.84
C ARG A 50 -12.35 3.29 10.75
N GLY A 51 -12.86 4.44 10.33
CA GLY A 51 -13.95 4.51 9.33
C GLY A 51 -13.51 4.00 7.95
N ALA A 52 -12.33 4.42 7.50
CA ALA A 52 -11.77 3.97 6.23
C ALA A 52 -11.48 2.46 6.25
N GLY A 53 -10.93 1.95 7.36
CA GLY A 53 -10.74 0.50 7.56
C GLY A 53 -12.06 -0.28 7.50
N ALA A 54 -13.10 0.18 8.21
CA ALA A 54 -14.40 -0.47 8.20
C ALA A 54 -15.03 -0.49 6.79
N GLN A 55 -14.94 0.61 6.03
CA GLN A 55 -15.41 0.66 4.65
C GLN A 55 -14.62 -0.25 3.71
N ALA A 56 -13.33 -0.46 3.98
CA ALA A 56 -12.47 -1.38 3.25
C ALA A 56 -12.63 -2.86 3.70
N GLY A 57 -13.52 -3.15 4.65
CA GLY A 57 -13.69 -4.50 5.21
C GLY A 57 -12.51 -4.98 6.06
N LEU A 58 -11.74 -4.03 6.62
CA LEU A 58 -10.54 -4.30 7.41
C LEU A 58 -10.78 -4.04 8.90
N THR A 59 -10.10 -4.82 9.72
CA THR A 59 -9.95 -4.52 11.15
C THR A 59 -9.03 -3.33 11.34
N GLU A 60 -9.24 -2.57 12.42
CA GLU A 60 -8.46 -1.36 12.71
C GLU A 60 -6.95 -1.61 12.76
N ASN A 61 -6.52 -2.75 13.32
CA ASN A 61 -5.10 -3.12 13.41
C ASN A 61 -4.45 -3.47 12.06
N ALA A 62 -5.24 -3.71 11.00
CA ALA A 62 -4.75 -4.00 9.65
C ALA A 62 -4.52 -2.72 8.82
N VAL A 63 -5.14 -1.59 9.21
CA VAL A 63 -5.08 -0.33 8.46
C VAL A 63 -3.66 0.26 8.46
N GLY A 64 -3.06 0.43 9.64
CA GLY A 64 -1.75 1.08 9.77
C GLY A 64 -0.63 0.45 8.91
N PRO A 65 -0.43 -0.88 8.94
CA PRO A 65 0.54 -1.54 8.05
C PRO A 65 0.24 -1.41 6.55
N ARG A 66 -1.03 -1.30 6.16
CA ARG A 66 -1.44 -1.13 4.76
C ARG A 66 -1.15 0.28 4.27
N LEU A 67 -1.50 1.30 5.06
CA LEU A 67 -1.17 2.69 4.76
C LEU A 67 0.34 2.92 4.63
N ALA A 68 1.16 2.18 5.39
CA ALA A 68 2.62 2.24 5.29
C ALA A 68 3.18 1.76 3.94
N ARG A 69 2.37 1.11 3.09
CA ARG A 69 2.77 0.66 1.74
C ARG A 69 2.39 1.67 0.65
N THR A 70 1.64 2.70 1.00
CA THR A 70 1.08 3.67 0.04
C THR A 70 2.05 4.80 -0.23
N ARG A 71 1.97 5.39 -1.42
CA ARG A 71 2.89 6.46 -1.83
C ARG A 71 2.79 7.69 -0.93
N SER A 72 1.58 8.06 -0.52
CA SER A 72 1.34 9.28 0.25
C SER A 72 1.67 9.14 1.74
N LEU A 73 1.55 7.94 2.31
CA LEU A 73 1.68 7.75 3.76
C LEU A 73 2.88 6.89 4.19
N ALA A 74 3.59 6.22 3.28
CA ALA A 74 4.77 5.41 3.62
C ALA A 74 5.85 6.19 4.41
N ALA A 75 6.07 7.47 4.07
CA ALA A 75 7.04 8.34 4.74
C ALA A 75 6.67 8.71 6.20
N TYR A 76 5.46 8.34 6.63
CA TYR A 76 4.89 8.66 7.94
C TYR A 76 4.67 7.41 8.79
N ALA A 77 5.17 6.25 8.34
CA ALA A 77 5.18 5.03 9.13
C ALA A 77 6.15 5.15 10.32
N ASP A 78 5.79 4.52 11.43
CA ASP A 78 6.66 4.35 12.60
C ASP A 78 7.69 3.22 12.38
N ASP A 79 8.58 3.02 13.36
CA ASP A 79 9.60 1.98 13.34
C ASP A 79 9.02 0.55 13.29
N ARG A 80 7.73 0.38 13.54
CA ARG A 80 7.00 -0.90 13.43
C ARG A 80 6.40 -1.09 12.05
N GLY A 81 6.65 -0.18 11.12
CA GLY A 81 6.13 -0.21 9.75
C GLY A 81 4.63 0.08 9.69
N ARG A 82 4.10 0.95 10.57
CA ARG A 82 2.67 1.29 10.63
C ARG A 82 2.47 2.79 10.60
N VAL A 83 1.49 3.24 9.83
CA VAL A 83 1.01 4.61 9.93
C VAL A 83 0.03 4.70 11.10
N THR A 84 0.32 5.60 12.04
CA THR A 84 -0.52 5.87 13.22
C THR A 84 -1.34 7.14 13.01
N ALA A 85 -2.26 7.43 13.93
CA ALA A 85 -3.01 8.70 13.92
C ALA A 85 -2.06 9.92 13.92
N ALA A 86 -0.99 9.89 14.72
CA ALA A 86 0.01 10.96 14.72
C ALA A 86 0.74 11.09 13.37
N GLY A 87 1.03 9.97 12.71
CA GLY A 87 1.60 9.95 11.36
C GLY A 87 0.66 10.59 10.33
N VAL A 88 -0.64 10.28 10.41
CA VAL A 88 -1.68 10.90 9.55
C VAL A 88 -1.77 12.41 9.79
N GLU A 89 -1.86 12.86 11.04
CA GLU A 89 -1.98 14.29 11.34
C GLU A 89 -0.76 15.07 10.87
N ARG A 90 0.44 14.49 11.01
CA ARG A 90 1.66 15.07 10.45
C ARG A 90 1.61 15.11 8.91
N ALA A 91 1.11 14.06 8.26
CA ALA A 91 0.96 14.05 6.80
C ALA A 91 -0.02 15.10 6.29
N LYS A 92 -1.14 15.31 6.99
CA LYS A 92 -2.10 16.38 6.70
C LYS A 92 -1.45 17.76 6.82
N TYR A 93 -0.77 18.01 7.93
CA TYR A 93 -0.06 19.27 8.15
C TYR A 93 0.98 19.54 7.04
N ASP A 94 1.79 18.54 6.71
CA ASP A 94 2.81 18.66 5.67
C ASP A 94 2.18 18.90 4.28
N LEU A 95 1.02 18.29 3.98
CA LEU A 95 0.25 18.53 2.76
C LEU A 95 -0.30 19.96 2.70
N GLU A 96 -0.91 20.44 3.80
CA GLU A 96 -1.47 21.79 3.91
C GLU A 96 -0.41 22.88 3.79
N THR A 97 0.80 22.62 4.29
CA THR A 97 1.95 23.53 4.22
C THR A 97 2.78 23.38 2.94
N GLY A 98 2.39 22.48 2.04
CA GLY A 98 3.04 22.26 0.74
C GLY A 98 4.41 21.57 0.81
N GLN A 99 4.70 20.85 1.90
CA GLN A 99 5.96 20.13 2.12
C GLN A 99 5.74 18.63 2.43
N PRO A 100 5.07 17.86 1.54
CA PRO A 100 4.87 16.43 1.77
C PRO A 100 6.21 15.69 1.84
N ARG A 101 6.36 14.80 2.82
CA ARG A 101 7.55 13.96 2.94
C ARG A 101 7.61 12.96 1.80
N GLN A 102 8.80 12.79 1.25
CA GLN A 102 9.06 11.70 0.32
C GLN A 102 9.36 10.43 1.10
N PRO A 103 8.85 9.26 0.67
CA PRO A 103 9.25 7.98 1.22
C PRO A 103 10.77 7.83 1.16
N ALA A 104 11.36 7.25 2.20
CA ALA A 104 12.79 6.90 2.15
C ALA A 104 13.04 5.99 0.95
N ALA A 105 14.15 6.23 0.23
CA ALA A 105 14.56 5.37 -0.86
C ALA A 105 14.70 3.93 -0.35
N ALA A 106 14.20 2.96 -1.12
CA ALA A 106 14.37 1.56 -0.79
C ALA A 106 15.88 1.25 -0.64
N PRO A 107 16.29 0.53 0.42
CA PRO A 107 17.70 0.18 0.60
C PRO A 107 18.20 -0.58 -0.63
N ALA A 108 19.39 -0.20 -1.12
CA ALA A 108 19.98 -0.84 -2.28
C ALA A 108 20.14 -2.36 -2.04
N PRO A 109 19.88 -3.21 -3.06
CA PRO A 109 19.99 -4.64 -2.92
C PRO A 109 21.41 -5.02 -2.49
N MET A 110 21.53 -5.79 -1.41
CA MET A 110 22.82 -6.25 -0.90
C MET A 110 23.52 -7.10 -1.97
N ARG A 111 24.70 -6.67 -2.40
CA ARG A 111 25.54 -7.46 -3.31
C ARG A 111 26.39 -8.42 -2.50
N PHE A 112 26.25 -9.71 -2.77
CA PHE A 112 27.14 -10.73 -2.25
C PHE A 112 28.59 -10.42 -2.65
N LYS A 113 29.50 -10.33 -1.68
CA LYS A 113 30.94 -10.15 -1.92
C LYS A 113 31.64 -11.45 -1.52
N PRO A 114 32.12 -12.27 -2.49
CA PRO A 114 32.83 -13.50 -2.18
C PRO A 114 34.05 -13.22 -1.30
N ARG A 115 34.26 -14.03 -0.25
CA ARG A 115 35.51 -13.98 0.51
C ARG A 115 36.63 -14.52 -0.38
N ARG A 116 37.73 -13.77 -0.52
CA ARG A 116 38.93 -14.28 -1.20
C ARG A 116 39.42 -15.50 -0.42
N SER A 117 39.47 -16.65 -1.07
CA SER A 117 40.23 -17.81 -0.60
C SER A 117 41.71 -17.45 -0.63
N GLN A 118 42.39 -17.65 0.50
CA GLN A 118 43.85 -17.63 0.54
C GLN A 118 44.40 -18.86 -0.17
#